data_AF-A0A972E2N7-F1
#
_entry.id   AF-A0A972E2N7-F1
#
_cell.length_a   1.000
_cell.length_b   1.000
_cell.length_c   1.000
_cell.angle_alpha   90.00
_cell.angle_beta   90.00
_cell.angle_gamma   90.00
#
_symmetry.space_group_name_H-M   'P 1'
#
loop_
_entity.id
_entity.type
_entity.pdbx_description
1 polymer ?
#
loop_
_entity_poly.entity_id
_entity_poly.type
_entity_poly.pdbx_seq_one_letter_code
_entity_poly.pdbx_strand_id
1 'polypeptide(L)'
;MPGYRKHISSAIWTFPLVTLLYKGLLSFMGGTPLTWEQVSTGFILYILSSEAPDIDHKQAYANRLFFLFFWILLTLVIFRTLFVNFYYHLPPTFDPVIEEVFLFVSLAGGGLISFASFKLLPVHRGPVHTVLFGFVYSVVLVAAYWYLFENASTENSALSRMLFIFLCSFIGFLNHLILDKFSSKLKKQSS
;
A
#
# COMPACT_ATOMS: atom_id res chain seq x y z
N MET A 1 14.74 1.66 -18.40
CA MET A 1 14.38 1.22 -17.04
C MET A 1 14.45 -0.30 -17.03
N PRO A 2 14.74 -0.92 -15.88
CA PRO A 2 14.52 -2.35 -15.69
C PRO A 2 13.08 -2.71 -16.09
N GLY A 3 12.85 -3.94 -16.52
CA GLY A 3 11.49 -4.41 -16.75
C GLY A 3 10.84 -4.85 -15.44
N TYR A 4 9.51 -4.94 -15.42
CA TYR A 4 8.66 -5.46 -14.33
C TYR A 4 9.28 -6.65 -13.55
N ARG A 5 9.78 -7.66 -14.27
CA ARG A 5 10.42 -8.85 -13.66
C ARG A 5 11.61 -8.52 -12.76
N LYS A 6 12.42 -7.51 -13.13
CA LYS A 6 13.59 -7.10 -12.35
C LYS A 6 13.18 -6.34 -11.08
N HIS A 7 12.16 -5.48 -11.17
CA HIS A 7 11.66 -4.74 -10.00
C HIS A 7 11.06 -5.70 -8.95
N ILE A 8 10.18 -6.62 -9.37
CA ILE A 8 9.66 -7.67 -8.46
C ILE A 8 10.76 -8.53 -7.88
N SER A 9 11.68 -9.03 -8.73
CA SER A 9 12.74 -9.91 -8.22
C SER A 9 13.60 -9.17 -7.20
N SER A 10 13.97 -7.91 -7.48
CA SER A 10 14.66 -7.07 -6.51
C SER A 10 13.85 -6.96 -5.22
N ALA A 11 12.55 -6.69 -5.31
CA ALA A 11 11.72 -6.50 -4.13
C ALA A 11 11.63 -7.78 -3.27
N ILE A 12 11.45 -8.95 -3.88
CA ILE A 12 11.43 -10.23 -3.15
C ILE A 12 12.75 -10.44 -2.40
N TRP A 13 13.89 -10.17 -3.03
CA TRP A 13 15.20 -10.36 -2.42
C TRP A 13 15.55 -9.33 -1.35
N THR A 14 15.01 -8.10 -1.44
CA THR A 14 15.32 -7.02 -0.48
C THR A 14 14.32 -6.91 0.67
N PHE A 15 13.15 -7.54 0.60
CA PHE A 15 12.17 -7.53 1.69
C PHE A 15 12.73 -7.99 3.04
N PRO A 16 13.54 -9.08 3.15
CA PRO A 16 14.14 -9.49 4.42
C PRO A 16 14.92 -8.37 5.11
N LEU A 17 15.59 -7.50 4.35
CA LEU A 17 16.34 -6.37 4.91
C LEU A 17 15.43 -5.37 5.64
N VAL A 18 14.22 -5.14 5.15
CA VAL A 18 13.24 -4.26 5.81
C VAL A 18 12.78 -4.89 7.13
N THR A 19 12.53 -6.20 7.14
CA THR A 19 12.14 -6.89 8.38
C THR A 19 13.27 -6.88 9.41
N LEU A 20 14.53 -6.99 8.97
CA LEU A 20 15.71 -6.88 9.84
C LEU A 20 15.85 -5.46 10.40
N LEU A 21 15.69 -4.45 9.55
CA LEU A 21 15.70 -3.05 9.97
C LEU A 21 14.63 -2.79 11.03
N TYR A 22 13.39 -3.24 10.79
CA TYR A 22 12.30 -3.09 11.75
C TYR A 22 12.62 -3.78 13.09
N LYS A 23 13.10 -5.03 13.06
CA LYS A 23 13.50 -5.76 14.28
C LYS A 23 14.61 -5.05 15.04
N GLY A 24 15.56 -4.43 14.33
CA GLY A 24 16.60 -3.60 14.92
C GLY A 24 16.08 -2.31 15.55
N LEU A 25 14.99 -1.73 15.03
CA LEU A 25 14.33 -0.57 15.61
C LEU A 25 13.43 -0.94 16.80
N LEU A 26 12.86 -2.15 16.79
CA LEU A 26 11.93 -2.64 17.80
C LEU A 26 12.52 -2.59 19.21
N SER A 27 13.82 -2.89 19.35
CA SER A 27 14.55 -2.86 20.62
C SER A 27 14.60 -1.47 21.25
N PHE A 28 14.50 -0.40 20.47
CA PHE A 28 14.49 0.98 20.95
C PHE A 28 13.09 1.51 21.27
N MET A 29 12.06 0.90 20.69
CA MET A 29 10.68 1.38 20.76
C MET A 29 9.79 0.62 21.74
N GLY A 30 10.28 -0.49 22.30
CA GLY A 30 9.48 -1.35 23.20
C GLY A 30 8.28 -2.00 22.51
N GLY A 31 8.34 -2.20 21.19
CA GLY A 31 7.24 -2.79 20.43
C GLY A 31 7.17 -4.31 20.56
N THR A 32 6.07 -4.90 20.08
CA THR A 32 5.87 -6.35 20.10
C THR A 32 6.38 -7.02 18.82
N PRO A 33 6.73 -8.32 18.88
CA PRO A 33 7.00 -9.11 17.68
C PRO A 33 5.85 -9.01 16.67
N LEU A 34 6.20 -8.97 15.38
CA LEU A 34 5.20 -8.98 14.31
C LEU A 34 4.51 -10.34 14.21
N THR A 35 3.21 -10.34 14.02
CA THR A 35 2.45 -11.55 13.70
C THR A 35 2.68 -11.97 12.25
N TRP A 36 2.27 -13.19 11.92
CA TRP A 36 2.29 -13.71 10.56
C TRP A 36 1.51 -12.81 9.59
N GLU A 37 0.33 -12.34 10.00
CA GLU A 37 -0.54 -11.48 9.19
C GLU A 37 0.13 -10.14 8.90
N GLN A 38 0.81 -9.57 9.88
CA GLN A 38 1.50 -8.29 9.74
C GLN A 38 2.68 -8.41 8.79
N VAL A 39 3.51 -9.44 8.94
CA VAL A 39 4.63 -9.70 8.02
C VAL A 39 4.12 -9.94 6.60
N SER A 40 3.04 -10.70 6.43
CA SER A 40 2.43 -10.99 5.13
C SER A 40 1.86 -9.73 4.48
N THR A 41 1.17 -8.89 5.26
CA THR A 41 0.65 -7.59 4.79
C THR A 41 1.79 -6.67 4.37
N GLY A 42 2.84 -6.57 5.20
CA GLY A 42 4.03 -5.80 4.88
C GLY A 42 4.72 -6.28 3.62
N PHE A 43 4.80 -7.60 3.39
CA PHE A 43 5.38 -8.17 2.17
C PHE A 43 4.60 -7.79 0.91
N ILE A 44 3.27 -7.93 0.94
CA ILE A 44 2.40 -7.55 -0.17
C ILE A 44 2.56 -6.05 -0.46
N LEU A 45 2.51 -5.21 0.57
CA LEU A 45 2.70 -3.77 0.41
C LEU A 45 4.09 -3.44 -0.12
N TYR A 46 5.14 -4.12 0.33
CA TYR A 46 6.51 -3.90 -0.16
C TYR A 46 6.61 -4.14 -1.67
N ILE A 47 6.03 -5.24 -2.17
CA ILE A 47 5.99 -5.55 -3.60
C ILE A 47 5.13 -4.53 -4.36
N LEU A 48 3.96 -4.17 -3.85
CA LEU A 48 3.10 -3.19 -4.52
C LEU A 48 3.78 -1.82 -4.62
N SER A 49 4.42 -1.40 -3.54
CA SER A 49 5.15 -0.15 -3.49
C SER A 49 6.36 -0.13 -4.40
N SER A 50 7.03 -1.27 -4.64
CA SER A 50 8.14 -1.34 -5.60
C SER A 50 7.70 -1.18 -7.05
N GLU A 51 6.42 -1.34 -7.35
CA GLU A 51 5.86 -1.11 -8.68
C GLU A 51 5.08 0.21 -8.77
N ALA A 52 4.86 0.88 -7.64
CA ALA A 52 4.06 2.11 -7.56
C ALA A 52 4.59 3.26 -8.45
N PRO A 53 5.90 3.46 -8.67
CA PRO A 53 6.36 4.49 -9.60
C PRO A 53 5.94 4.26 -11.05
N ASP A 54 5.78 2.99 -11.47
CA ASP A 54 5.42 2.59 -12.84
C ASP A 54 3.90 2.68 -13.13
N ILE A 55 3.10 3.21 -12.19
CA ILE A 55 1.64 3.31 -12.35
C ILE A 55 1.23 4.31 -13.45
N ASP A 56 2.11 5.24 -13.82
CA ASP A 56 1.85 6.22 -14.88
C ASP A 56 1.92 5.59 -16.29
N HIS A 57 2.53 4.41 -16.41
CA HIS A 57 2.53 3.62 -17.62
C HIS A 57 1.20 2.89 -17.83
N LYS A 58 0.28 3.53 -18.56
CA LYS A 58 -1.08 3.01 -18.85
C LYS A 58 -1.15 1.59 -19.46
N GLN A 59 -0.08 1.14 -20.10
CA GLN A 59 0.03 -0.21 -20.70
C GLN A 59 0.75 -1.21 -19.78
N ALA A 60 1.36 -0.76 -18.68
CA ALA A 60 2.09 -1.62 -17.77
C ALA A 60 1.15 -2.51 -16.96
N TYR A 61 1.58 -3.75 -16.72
CA TYR A 61 0.90 -4.67 -15.82
C TYR A 61 0.77 -4.08 -14.40
N ALA A 62 1.81 -3.34 -13.96
CA ALA A 62 1.83 -2.61 -12.69
C ALA A 62 0.63 -1.66 -12.53
N ASN A 63 0.24 -0.91 -13.58
CA ASN A 63 -0.91 -0.02 -13.55
C ASN A 63 -2.21 -0.78 -13.26
N ARG A 64 -2.45 -1.90 -13.95
CA ARG A 64 -3.68 -2.71 -13.75
C ARG A 64 -3.72 -3.36 -12.37
N LEU A 65 -2.57 -3.85 -11.90
CA LEU A 65 -2.45 -4.42 -10.57
C LEU A 65 -2.72 -3.36 -9.49
N PHE A 66 -2.08 -2.19 -9.61
CA PHE A 66 -2.27 -1.09 -8.68
C PHE A 66 -3.72 -0.60 -8.69
N PHE A 67 -4.38 -0.57 -9.86
CA PHE A 67 -5.80 -0.22 -9.97
C PHE A 67 -6.67 -1.18 -9.17
N LEU A 68 -6.44 -2.49 -9.32
CA LEU A 68 -7.18 -3.51 -8.57
C LEU A 68 -6.96 -3.36 -7.06
N PHE A 69 -5.71 -3.21 -6.61
CA PHE A 69 -5.42 -3.03 -5.18
C PHE A 69 -6.01 -1.75 -4.61
N PHE A 70 -5.96 -0.65 -5.37
CA PHE A 70 -6.55 0.61 -4.96
C PHE A 70 -8.08 0.51 -4.87
N TRP A 71 -8.71 -0.20 -5.80
CA TRP A 71 -10.15 -0.48 -5.74
C TRP A 71 -10.50 -1.31 -4.51
N ILE A 72 -9.78 -2.40 -4.23
CA ILE A 72 -9.99 -3.21 -3.02
C ILE A 72 -9.84 -2.34 -1.76
N LEU A 73 -8.78 -1.54 -1.67
CA LEU A 73 -8.53 -0.66 -0.53
C LEU A 73 -9.69 0.32 -0.31
N LEU A 74 -10.13 1.03 -1.34
CA LEU A 74 -11.22 1.98 -1.23
C LEU A 74 -12.56 1.31 -0.93
N THR A 75 -12.79 0.12 -1.48
CA THR A 75 -13.96 -0.71 -1.15
C THR A 75 -13.99 -0.99 0.35
N LEU A 76 -12.88 -1.47 0.93
CA LEU A 76 -12.79 -1.77 2.36
C LEU A 76 -12.99 -0.51 3.22
N VAL A 77 -12.42 0.62 2.81
CA VAL A 77 -12.59 1.90 3.53
C VAL A 77 -14.04 2.36 3.52
N ILE A 78 -14.70 2.35 2.35
CA ILE A 78 -16.11 2.72 2.24
C ILE A 78 -16.98 1.75 3.03
N PHE A 79 -16.74 0.45 2.89
CA PHE A 79 -17.51 -0.59 3.59
C PHE A 79 -17.44 -0.42 5.10
N ARG A 80 -16.23 -0.25 5.63
CA ARG A 80 -16.03 0.07 7.04
C ARG A 80 -16.73 1.36 7.45
N THR A 81 -16.67 2.40 6.63
CA THR A 81 -17.36 3.68 6.90
C THR A 81 -18.86 3.49 7.00
N LEU A 82 -19.47 2.71 6.09
CA LEU A 82 -20.90 2.41 6.11
C LEU A 82 -21.28 1.61 7.36
N PHE A 83 -20.47 0.63 7.74
CA PHE A 83 -20.72 -0.15 8.96
C PHE A 83 -20.64 0.71 10.22
N VAL A 84 -19.54 1.46 10.37
CA VAL A 84 -19.28 2.25 11.59
C VAL A 84 -20.29 3.38 11.74
N ASN A 85 -20.62 4.09 10.66
CA ASN A 85 -21.44 5.31 10.74
C ASN A 85 -22.93 5.09 10.45
N PHE A 86 -23.34 3.91 9.97
CA PHE A 86 -24.74 3.62 9.66
C PHE A 86 -25.19 2.30 10.27
N TYR A 87 -24.55 1.17 9.93
CA TYR A 87 -25.04 -0.15 10.35
C TYR A 87 -25.13 -0.28 11.88
N TYR A 88 -24.08 0.11 12.60
CA TYR A 88 -24.06 0.01 14.07
C TYR A 88 -25.00 0.99 14.78
N HIS A 89 -25.64 1.91 14.05
CA HIS A 89 -26.69 2.78 14.58
C HIS A 89 -28.11 2.29 14.27
N LEU A 90 -28.25 1.22 13.48
CA LEU A 90 -29.53 0.57 13.26
C LEU A 90 -29.95 -0.25 14.49
N PRO A 91 -31.25 -0.55 14.65
CA PRO A 91 -31.71 -1.50 15.66
C PRO A 91 -30.94 -2.83 15.56
N PRO A 92 -30.73 -3.56 16.67
CA PRO A 92 -29.91 -4.78 16.73
C PRO A 92 -30.63 -6.00 16.12
N THR A 93 -31.18 -5.82 14.93
CA THR A 93 -31.74 -6.85 14.08
C THR A 93 -30.74 -7.09 12.96
N PHE A 94 -30.13 -8.28 12.96
CA PHE A 94 -29.29 -8.71 11.84
C PHE A 94 -30.14 -8.75 10.57
N ASP A 95 -29.83 -7.90 9.61
CA ASP A 95 -30.45 -7.90 8.29
C ASP A 95 -29.39 -8.16 7.22
N PRO A 96 -29.31 -9.40 6.70
CA PRO A 96 -28.32 -9.77 5.69
C PRO A 96 -28.48 -8.99 4.38
N VAL A 97 -29.68 -8.46 4.10
CA VAL A 97 -29.93 -7.63 2.91
C VAL A 97 -29.18 -6.31 3.02
N ILE A 98 -29.15 -5.71 4.22
CA ILE A 98 -28.46 -4.42 4.44
C ILE A 98 -26.95 -4.59 4.30
N GLU A 99 -26.36 -5.66 4.85
CA GLU A 99 -24.93 -5.94 4.72
C GLU A 99 -24.52 -6.12 3.25
N GLU A 100 -25.31 -6.87 2.48
CA GLU A 100 -25.07 -7.09 1.07
C GLU A 100 -25.21 -5.78 0.26
N VAL A 101 -26.21 -4.95 0.55
CA VAL A 101 -26.35 -3.62 -0.06
C VAL A 101 -25.12 -2.76 0.23
N PHE A 102 -24.61 -2.78 1.47
CA PHE A 102 -23.41 -2.02 1.83
C PHE A 102 -22.19 -2.53 1.09
N LEU A 103 -22.05 -3.85 0.90
CA LEU A 103 -20.98 -4.42 0.10
C LEU A 103 -21.06 -3.96 -1.36
N PHE A 104 -22.25 -4.04 -1.99
CA PHE A 104 -22.44 -3.57 -3.37
C PHE A 104 -22.15 -2.07 -3.53
N VAL A 105 -22.64 -1.24 -2.61
CA VAL A 105 -22.38 0.21 -2.62
C VAL A 105 -20.88 0.47 -2.48
N SER A 106 -20.19 -0.28 -1.63
CA SER A 106 -18.76 -0.13 -1.40
C SER A 106 -17.93 -0.58 -2.61
N LEU A 107 -18.30 -1.70 -3.25
CA LEU A 107 -17.67 -2.17 -4.47
C LEU A 107 -17.83 -1.17 -5.60
N ALA A 108 -19.06 -0.67 -5.82
CA ALA A 108 -19.33 0.35 -6.84
C ALA A 108 -18.60 1.67 -6.54
N GLY A 109 -18.69 2.15 -5.29
CA GLY A 109 -18.05 3.39 -4.85
C GLY A 109 -16.53 3.33 -4.94
N GLY A 110 -15.92 2.24 -4.45
CA GLY A 110 -14.48 2.00 -4.55
C GLY A 110 -14.01 1.98 -6.01
N GLY A 111 -14.77 1.31 -6.88
CA GLY A 111 -14.45 1.20 -8.31
C GLY A 111 -14.54 2.54 -9.03
N LEU A 112 -15.60 3.31 -8.75
CA LEU A 112 -15.80 4.65 -9.30
C LEU A 112 -14.69 5.61 -8.89
N ILE A 113 -14.33 5.65 -7.59
CA ILE A 113 -13.27 6.53 -7.10
C ILE A 113 -11.92 6.10 -7.67
N SER A 114 -11.60 4.79 -7.68
CA SER A 114 -10.36 4.30 -8.31
C SER A 114 -10.27 4.67 -9.79
N PHE A 115 -11.36 4.48 -10.53
CA PHE A 115 -11.43 4.86 -11.94
C PHE A 115 -11.19 6.36 -12.15
N ALA A 116 -11.85 7.20 -11.35
CA ALA A 116 -11.66 8.65 -11.40
C ALA A 116 -10.22 9.04 -11.07
N SER A 117 -9.64 8.51 -9.98
CA SER A 117 -8.25 8.78 -9.57
C SER A 117 -7.25 8.38 -10.64
N PHE A 118 -7.40 7.20 -11.25
CA PHE A 118 -6.48 6.72 -12.29
C PHE A 118 -6.60 7.51 -13.59
N LYS A 119 -7.78 8.05 -13.90
CA LYS A 119 -7.96 8.96 -15.03
C LYS A 119 -7.23 10.29 -14.82
N LEU A 120 -7.08 10.71 -13.56
CA LEU A 120 -6.39 11.95 -13.16
C LEU A 120 -4.88 11.74 -12.95
N LEU A 121 -4.36 10.51 -13.00
CA LEU A 121 -2.93 10.27 -12.86
C LEU A 121 -2.14 10.99 -13.98
N PRO A 122 -1.07 11.72 -13.62
CA PRO A 122 -0.24 12.38 -14.62
C PRO A 122 0.37 11.35 -15.57
N VAL A 123 0.30 11.63 -16.87
CA VAL A 123 0.90 10.78 -17.92
C VAL A 123 2.43 10.95 -17.97
N HIS A 124 2.97 11.92 -17.24
CA HIS A 124 4.39 12.23 -17.19
C HIS A 124 5.02 11.66 -15.91
N ARG A 125 6.08 10.86 -16.07
CA ARG A 125 6.92 10.24 -15.03
C ARG A 125 7.40 11.15 -13.90
N GLY A 126 7.38 12.47 -14.11
CA GLY A 126 8.03 13.44 -13.22
C GLY A 126 7.63 13.34 -11.75
N PRO A 127 6.34 13.48 -11.39
CA PRO A 127 5.94 13.56 -9.98
C PRO A 127 6.04 12.21 -9.24
N VAL A 128 5.68 11.11 -9.93
CA VAL A 128 5.58 9.77 -9.33
C VAL A 128 6.93 9.09 -9.12
N HIS A 129 8.02 9.56 -9.76
CA HIS A 129 9.38 9.07 -9.52
C HIS A 129 10.18 9.95 -8.54
N THR A 130 9.52 10.48 -7.50
CA THR A 130 10.18 11.31 -6.47
C THR A 130 10.14 10.66 -5.10
N VAL A 131 11.18 10.90 -4.30
CA VAL A 131 11.23 10.44 -2.89
C VAL A 131 10.07 11.04 -2.08
N LEU A 132 9.72 12.30 -2.36
CA LEU A 132 8.58 12.97 -1.71
C LEU A 132 7.25 12.26 -2.02
N PHE A 133 7.01 11.88 -3.28
CA PHE A 133 5.82 11.11 -3.63
C PHE A 133 5.79 9.77 -2.90
N GLY A 134 6.91 9.03 -2.87
CA GLY A 134 7.01 7.77 -2.13
C GLY A 134 6.73 7.92 -0.64
N PHE A 135 7.16 9.03 -0.03
CA PHE A 135 6.87 9.35 1.37
C PHE A 135 5.38 9.60 1.59
N VAL A 136 4.77 10.50 0.80
CA VAL A 136 3.33 10.83 0.90
C VAL A 136 2.48 9.58 0.66
N TYR A 137 2.81 8.80 -0.37
CA TYR A 137 2.17 7.51 -0.67
C TYR A 137 2.23 6.56 0.53
N SER A 138 3.37 6.45 1.18
CA SER A 138 3.54 5.60 2.37
C SER A 138 2.72 6.09 3.55
N VAL A 139 2.66 7.41 3.79
CA VAL A 139 1.81 8.00 4.83
C VAL A 139 0.33 7.69 4.57
N VAL A 140 -0.13 7.80 3.32
CA VAL A 140 -1.51 7.46 2.95
C VAL A 140 -1.81 5.99 3.22
N LEU A 141 -0.91 5.07 2.87
CA LEU A 141 -1.08 3.65 3.16
C LEU A 141 -1.11 3.35 4.66
N VAL A 142 -0.26 4.02 5.45
CA VAL A 142 -0.29 3.90 6.91
C VAL A 142 -1.60 4.42 7.48
N ALA A 143 -2.10 5.56 7.00
CA ALA A 143 -3.38 6.11 7.43
C ALA A 143 -4.54 5.15 7.09
N ALA A 144 -4.51 4.54 5.89
CA ALA A 144 -5.50 3.55 5.50
C ALA A 144 -5.40 2.27 6.35
N TYR A 145 -4.19 1.77 6.60
CA TYR A 145 -3.96 0.62 7.49
C TYR A 145 -4.45 0.91 8.91
N TRP A 146 -4.13 2.08 9.45
CA TRP A 146 -4.62 2.51 10.76
C TRP A 146 -6.14 2.53 10.79
N TYR A 147 -6.76 3.19 9.82
CA TYR A 147 -8.22 3.28 9.75
C TYR A 147 -8.89 1.91 9.66
N LEU A 148 -8.35 0.99 8.86
CA LEU A 148 -8.96 -0.31 8.63
C LEU A 148 -8.73 -1.30 9.78
N PHE A 149 -7.55 -1.30 10.39
CA PHE A 149 -7.11 -2.39 11.26
C PHE A 149 -6.71 -1.96 12.68
N GLU A 150 -6.20 -0.74 12.88
CA GLU A 150 -5.60 -0.35 14.16
C GLU A 150 -6.40 0.72 14.94
N ASN A 151 -7.35 1.42 14.32
CA ASN A 151 -7.98 2.58 14.97
C ASN A 151 -8.79 2.22 16.23
N ALA A 152 -9.16 0.94 16.36
CA ALA A 152 -9.89 0.39 17.51
C ALA A 152 -8.96 -0.43 18.43
N SER A 153 -7.68 -0.56 18.08
CA SER A 153 -6.69 -1.24 18.90
C SER A 153 -6.38 -0.41 20.15
N THR A 154 -6.47 -1.06 21.31
CA THR A 154 -6.03 -0.49 22.59
C THR A 154 -4.58 -0.83 22.90
N GLU A 155 -3.87 -1.48 21.97
CA GLU A 155 -2.51 -1.94 22.20
C GLU A 155 -1.49 -0.81 21.99
N ASN A 156 -0.59 -0.65 22.96
CA ASN A 156 0.55 0.28 22.86
C ASN A 156 1.47 -0.03 21.67
N SER A 157 1.40 -1.23 21.09
CA SER A 157 2.20 -1.66 19.95
C SER A 157 1.65 -1.22 18.58
N ALA A 158 0.48 -0.58 18.51
CA ALA A 158 -0.09 -0.07 17.25
C ALA A 158 0.89 0.85 16.50
N LEU A 159 1.63 1.70 17.21
CA LEU A 159 2.64 2.59 16.61
C LEU A 159 3.76 1.81 15.93
N SER A 160 4.25 0.74 16.58
CA SER A 160 5.30 -0.10 16.00
C SER A 160 4.82 -0.80 14.73
N ARG A 161 3.57 -1.26 14.69
CA ARG A 161 2.99 -1.86 13.48
C ARG A 161 2.81 -0.86 12.34
N MET A 162 2.31 0.34 12.64
CA MET A 162 2.22 1.41 11.65
C MET A 162 3.60 1.77 11.09
N LEU A 163 4.65 1.79 11.91
CA LEU A 163 6.02 1.99 11.45
C LEU A 163 6.47 0.85 10.51
N PHE A 164 6.15 -0.40 10.83
CA PHE A 164 6.47 -1.52 9.95
C PHE A 164 5.82 -1.37 8.56
N ILE A 165 4.54 -0.99 8.53
CA ILE A 165 3.81 -0.72 7.29
C ILE A 165 4.45 0.43 6.52
N PHE A 166 4.79 1.52 7.20
CA PHE A 166 5.50 2.66 6.61
C PHE A 166 6.84 2.24 5.98
N LEU A 167 7.65 1.46 6.71
CA LEU A 167 8.96 1.00 6.23
C LEU A 167 8.79 0.09 5.01
N CYS A 168 7.82 -0.82 5.02
CA CYS A 168 7.53 -1.68 3.89
C CYS A 168 7.14 -0.86 2.67
N SER A 169 6.20 0.07 2.80
CA SER A 169 5.75 0.86 1.65
C SER A 169 6.83 1.82 1.15
N PHE A 170 7.56 2.48 2.06
CA PHE A 170 8.53 3.50 1.69
C PHE A 170 9.80 2.89 1.12
N ILE A 171 10.36 1.86 1.76
CA ILE A 171 11.57 1.21 1.26
C ILE A 171 11.27 0.40 -0.01
N GLY A 172 10.07 -0.18 -0.13
CA GLY A 172 9.64 -0.81 -1.39
C GLY A 172 9.66 0.18 -2.55
N PHE A 173 9.11 1.38 -2.33
CA PHE A 173 9.16 2.47 -3.29
C PHE A 173 10.59 2.94 -3.60
N LEU A 174 11.43 3.11 -2.58
CA LEU A 174 12.84 3.50 -2.77
C LEU A 174 13.62 2.43 -3.53
N ASN A 175 13.35 1.14 -3.31
CA ASN A 175 13.99 0.05 -4.03
C ASN A 175 13.80 0.22 -5.55
N HIS A 176 12.62 0.64 -6.00
CA HIS A 176 12.37 0.98 -7.40
C HIS A 176 13.28 2.11 -7.90
N LEU A 177 13.26 3.26 -7.21
CA LEU A 177 14.05 4.44 -7.61
C LEU A 177 15.55 4.14 -7.66
N ILE A 178 16.03 3.36 -6.69
CA ILE A 178 17.43 2.93 -6.60
C ILE A 178 17.79 2.07 -7.81
N LEU A 179 16.96 1.07 -8.15
CA LEU A 179 17.21 0.17 -9.26
C LEU A 179 17.24 0.90 -10.62
N ASP A 180 16.36 1.88 -10.79
CA ASP A 180 16.33 2.77 -11.96
C ASP A 180 17.61 3.60 -12.09
N LYS A 181 18.06 4.19 -10.98
CA LYS A 181 19.28 4.99 -10.94
C LYS A 181 20.52 4.16 -11.23
N PHE A 182 20.62 2.94 -10.69
CA PHE A 182 21.74 2.04 -10.98
C PHE A 182 21.74 1.57 -12.44
N SER A 183 20.58 1.17 -12.96
CA SER A 183 20.46 0.67 -14.33
C SER A 183 20.77 1.75 -15.37
N SER A 184 20.38 3.00 -15.10
CA SER A 184 20.72 4.14 -15.97
C SER A 184 22.21 4.47 -15.95
N LYS A 185 22.88 4.38 -14.80
CA LYS A 185 24.34 4.57 -14.69
C LYS A 185 25.12 3.50 -15.47
N LEU A 186 24.76 2.22 -15.31
CA LEU A 186 25.43 1.11 -16.01
C LEU A 186 25.33 1.26 -17.52
N LYS A 187 24.15 1.66 -18.04
CA LYS A 187 23.95 1.88 -19.47
C LYS A 187 24.85 3.00 -20.05
N LYS A 188 25.13 4.04 -19.25
CA LYS A 188 26.04 5.13 -19.64
C LYS A 188 27.52 4.73 -19.64
N GLN A 189 27.90 3.72 -18.85
CA GLN A 189 29.29 3.23 -18.80
C GLN A 189 29.60 2.22 -19.91
N SER A 190 28.57 1.59 -20.48
CA SER A 190 28.68 0.63 -21.59
C SER A 190 28.53 1.25 -22.99
N SER A 191 28.35 2.57 -23.08
CA SER A 191 28.19 3.34 -24.32
C SER A 191 29.36 4.28 -24.52
#